data_AF-A0A8T6ZXQ6-F1
#
_entry.id   AF-A0A8T6ZXQ6-F1
#
_cell.length_a   1.000
_cell.length_b   1.000
_cell.length_c   1.000
_cell.angle_alpha   90.00
_cell.angle_beta   90.00
_cell.angle_gamma   90.00
#
_symmetry.space_group_name_H-M   'P 1'
#
loop_
_entity.id
_entity.type
_entity.pdbx_description
1 polymer ?
#
loop_
_entity_poly.entity_id
_entity_poly.type
_entity_poly.pdbx_seq_one_letter_code
_entity_poly.pdbx_strand_id
1 'polypeptide(L)'
;MSDALLLLRLEHENLSQLLDLIDEQRQIARTGGELDLDLLGTVAEYFGGYPDKCHHPIEDLVFQRLKMRDPGAVSDPDKLAEEHAQIERLTTELAEAIATNDDEPGLAAVLEQFTNDYRKHMAMEEEHFFPAAAQTLSEQDWDEIDFSLFDSPDPLFDHAAHERFHGLRERINKLARNSHRRSARLRQVRQLSKLAGVEEFNAFLEAADYAYRLETRPEGGYTVMSGARPLVDIPACDVPQAIWCAYFFVQGLEEDPV
;
A
#
# COMPACT_ATOMS: atom_id res chain seq x y z
N MET A 1 -19.19 22.86 4.53
CA MET A 1 -17.86 22.50 4.03
C MET A 1 -18.03 22.32 2.55
N SER A 2 -17.24 23.01 1.73
CA SER A 2 -17.33 22.93 0.26
C SER A 2 -17.02 21.52 -0.23
N ASP A 3 -17.55 21.17 -1.39
CA ASP A 3 -17.33 19.85 -1.98
C ASP A 3 -15.86 19.67 -2.38
N ALA A 4 -15.19 20.74 -2.85
CA ALA A 4 -13.77 20.75 -3.16
C ALA A 4 -12.87 20.35 -1.96
N LEU A 5 -13.08 20.95 -0.78
CA LEU A 5 -12.25 20.62 0.40
C LEU A 5 -12.53 19.22 0.91
N LEU A 6 -13.76 18.72 0.76
CA LEU A 6 -14.07 17.34 1.10
C LEU A 6 -13.35 16.37 0.15
N LEU A 7 -13.40 16.66 -1.16
CA LEU A 7 -12.74 15.87 -2.18
C LEU A 7 -11.22 15.80 -1.95
N LEU A 8 -10.55 16.95 -1.76
CA LEU A 8 -9.11 17.02 -1.50
C LEU A 8 -8.69 16.17 -0.29
N ARG A 9 -9.47 16.20 0.79
CA ARG A 9 -9.20 15.38 1.98
C ARG A 9 -9.40 13.89 1.73
N LEU A 10 -10.44 13.51 0.99
CA LEU A 10 -10.64 12.12 0.58
C LEU A 10 -9.49 11.64 -0.33
N GLU A 11 -8.95 12.53 -1.16
CA GLU A 11 -7.76 12.23 -1.97
C GLU A 11 -6.52 12.06 -1.09
N HIS A 12 -6.30 12.91 -0.08
CA HIS A 12 -5.23 12.72 0.91
C HIS A 12 -5.34 11.40 1.68
N GLU A 13 -6.55 10.98 2.06
CA GLU A 13 -6.77 9.68 2.70
C GLU A 13 -6.31 8.53 1.78
N ASN A 14 -6.58 8.63 0.47
CA ASN A 14 -6.10 7.64 -0.50
C ASN A 14 -4.58 7.68 -0.66
N LEU A 15 -3.99 8.87 -0.78
CA LEU A 15 -2.53 9.04 -0.89
C LEU A 15 -1.83 8.50 0.35
N SER A 16 -2.36 8.77 1.55
CA SER A 16 -1.83 8.25 2.82
C SER A 16 -1.81 6.71 2.84
N GLN A 17 -2.88 6.05 2.37
CA GLN A 17 -2.91 4.58 2.28
C GLN A 17 -1.81 4.04 1.35
N LEU A 18 -1.49 4.75 0.27
CA LEU A 18 -0.41 4.35 -0.63
C LEU A 18 0.98 4.59 -0.01
N LEU A 19 1.17 5.66 0.77
CA LEU A 19 2.39 5.88 1.54
C LEU A 19 2.58 4.79 2.61
N ASP A 20 1.50 4.33 3.23
CA ASP A 20 1.56 3.23 4.20
C ASP A 20 2.01 1.92 3.53
N LEU A 21 1.61 1.65 2.29
CA LEU A 21 2.13 0.49 1.54
C LEU A 21 3.64 0.58 1.31
N ILE A 22 4.17 1.78 1.06
CA ILE A 22 5.63 1.98 0.94
C ILE A 22 6.32 1.66 2.27
N ASP A 23 5.78 2.14 3.39
CA ASP A 23 6.33 1.87 4.72
C ASP A 23 6.27 0.39 5.11
N GLU A 24 5.20 -0.31 4.74
CA GLU A 24 5.10 -1.76 4.92
C GLU A 24 6.22 -2.50 4.16
N GLN A 25 6.48 -2.12 2.91
CA GLN A 25 7.58 -2.71 2.12
C GLN A 25 8.94 -2.40 2.74
N ARG A 26 9.17 -1.17 3.21
CA ARG A 26 10.39 -0.81 3.96
C ARG A 26 10.56 -1.70 5.20
N GLN A 27 9.49 -1.94 5.95
CA GLN A 27 9.54 -2.80 7.13
C GLN A 27 9.80 -4.28 6.78
N ILE A 28 9.24 -4.77 5.67
CA ILE A 28 9.55 -6.10 5.13
C ILE A 28 11.06 -6.22 4.83
N ALA A 29 11.63 -5.25 4.10
CA ALA A 29 13.07 -5.25 3.80
C ALA A 29 13.94 -5.23 5.07
N ARG A 30 13.60 -4.40 6.06
CA ARG A 30 14.32 -4.33 7.35
C ARG A 30 14.33 -5.65 8.13
N THR A 31 13.36 -6.53 7.89
CA THR A 31 13.27 -7.85 8.53
C THR A 31 13.83 -8.99 7.66
N GLY A 32 14.53 -8.65 6.56
CA GLY A 32 15.11 -9.62 5.63
C GLY A 32 14.09 -10.28 4.71
N GLY A 33 12.97 -9.60 4.44
CA GLY A 33 12.05 -9.93 3.36
C GLY A 33 12.47 -9.25 2.06
N GLU A 34 11.97 -9.75 0.93
CA GLU A 34 12.17 -9.13 -0.38
C GLU A 34 11.11 -8.04 -0.60
N LEU A 35 11.51 -6.92 -1.21
CA LEU A 35 10.59 -5.86 -1.63
C LEU A 35 9.72 -6.34 -2.80
N ASP A 36 8.47 -5.90 -2.81
CA ASP A 36 7.59 -6.04 -3.96
C ASP A 36 7.74 -4.86 -4.92
N LEU A 37 8.68 -4.99 -5.86
CA LEU A 37 9.02 -3.91 -6.80
C LEU A 37 7.91 -3.63 -7.82
N ASP A 38 7.04 -4.59 -8.14
CA ASP A 38 5.88 -4.34 -9.01
C ASP A 38 4.84 -3.50 -8.26
N LEU A 39 4.60 -3.80 -6.98
CA LEU A 39 3.78 -2.94 -6.12
C LEU A 39 4.37 -1.53 -6.00
N LEU A 40 5.65 -1.41 -5.62
CA LEU A 40 6.30 -0.12 -5.46
C LEU A 40 6.33 0.69 -6.76
N GLY A 41 6.65 0.05 -7.89
CA GLY A 41 6.65 0.70 -9.20
C GLY A 41 5.26 1.19 -9.61
N THR A 42 4.21 0.40 -9.33
CA THR A 42 2.82 0.80 -9.60
C THR A 42 2.36 1.96 -8.70
N VAL A 43 2.81 1.98 -7.43
CA VAL A 43 2.56 3.11 -6.51
C VAL A 43 3.29 4.37 -6.99
N ALA A 44 4.55 4.26 -7.41
CA ALA A 44 5.30 5.39 -7.97
C ALA A 44 4.67 5.92 -9.27
N GLU A 45 4.14 5.05 -10.13
CA GLU A 45 3.37 5.44 -11.32
C GLU A 45 2.12 6.27 -10.95
N TYR A 46 1.43 5.91 -9.86
CA TYR A 46 0.27 6.65 -9.37
C TYR A 46 0.66 8.03 -8.87
N PHE A 47 1.67 8.13 -8.00
CA PHE A 47 2.17 9.42 -7.51
C PHE A 47 2.77 10.28 -8.63
N GLY A 48 3.32 9.67 -9.68
CA GLY A 48 3.91 10.37 -10.83
C GLY A 48 2.89 11.01 -11.77
N GLY A 49 1.59 10.86 -11.50
CA GLY A 49 0.58 11.47 -12.37
C GLY A 49 -0.75 11.83 -11.73
N TYR A 50 -1.24 11.14 -10.70
CA TYR A 50 -2.51 11.50 -10.06
C TYR A 50 -2.45 12.87 -9.38
N PRO A 51 -1.43 13.18 -8.55
CA PRO A 51 -1.37 14.49 -7.89
C PRO A 51 -1.39 15.63 -8.91
N ASP A 52 -0.49 15.59 -9.90
CA ASP A 52 -0.36 16.62 -10.94
C ASP A 52 -1.61 16.78 -11.82
N LYS A 53 -2.26 15.68 -12.22
CA LYS A 53 -3.35 15.74 -13.22
C LYS A 53 -4.75 15.83 -12.64
N CYS A 54 -4.91 15.51 -11.36
CA CYS A 54 -6.21 15.37 -10.72
C CYS A 54 -6.31 16.20 -9.43
N HIS A 55 -5.30 16.14 -8.57
CA HIS A 55 -5.35 16.73 -7.23
C HIS A 55 -4.92 18.21 -7.22
N HIS A 56 -3.66 18.49 -7.59
CA HIS A 56 -3.09 19.84 -7.59
C HIS A 56 -3.89 20.85 -8.43
N PRO A 57 -4.56 20.50 -9.56
CA PRO A 57 -5.41 21.46 -10.28
C PRO A 57 -6.54 22.03 -9.42
N ILE A 58 -7.09 21.24 -8.49
CA ILE A 58 -8.11 21.67 -7.54
C ILE A 58 -7.48 22.64 -6.52
N GLU A 59 -6.32 22.28 -5.99
CA GLU A 59 -5.58 23.11 -5.03
C GLU A 59 -5.15 24.44 -5.63
N ASP A 60 -4.64 24.44 -6.85
CA ASP A 60 -4.27 25.63 -7.60
C ASP A 60 -5.47 26.55 -7.80
N LEU A 61 -6.65 25.99 -8.10
CA LEU A 61 -7.89 26.77 -8.22
C LEU A 61 -8.26 27.42 -6.88
N VAL A 62 -8.25 26.65 -5.78
CA VAL A 62 -8.51 27.17 -4.42
C VAL A 62 -7.49 28.25 -4.06
N PHE A 63 -6.22 28.02 -4.35
CA PHE A 63 -5.12 28.93 -4.07
C PHE A 63 -5.25 30.25 -4.84
N GLN A 64 -5.59 30.18 -6.13
CA GLN A 64 -5.85 31.36 -6.95
C GLN A 64 -7.01 32.19 -6.39
N ARG A 65 -8.12 31.55 -5.98
CA ARG A 65 -9.24 32.26 -5.33
C ARG A 65 -8.82 32.89 -4.02
N LEU A 66 -8.06 32.17 -3.18
CA LEU A 66 -7.58 32.66 -1.90
C LEU A 66 -6.72 33.92 -2.08
N LYS A 67 -5.76 33.87 -3.03
CA LYS A 67 -4.88 34.99 -3.37
C LYS A 67 -5.64 36.23 -3.87
N MET A 68 -6.75 36.04 -4.59
CA MET A 68 -7.60 37.15 -5.05
C MET A 68 -8.40 37.80 -3.92
N ARG A 69 -8.86 37.01 -2.94
CA ARG A 69 -9.67 37.49 -1.82
C ARG A 69 -8.83 38.14 -0.72
N ASP A 70 -7.73 37.50 -0.33
CA ASP A 70 -6.80 38.02 0.66
C ASP A 70 -5.35 37.73 0.25
N PRO A 71 -4.69 38.67 -0.44
CA PRO A 71 -3.27 38.55 -0.79
C PRO A 71 -2.35 38.40 0.43
N GLY A 72 -2.80 38.77 1.64
CA GLY A 72 -2.05 38.64 2.88
C GLY A 72 -2.30 37.33 3.64
N ALA A 73 -3.33 36.56 3.27
CA ALA A 73 -3.62 35.25 3.87
C ALA A 73 -2.56 34.19 3.50
N VAL A 74 -1.84 34.42 2.41
CA VAL A 74 -0.75 33.56 1.97
C VAL A 74 0.57 34.24 2.33
N SER A 75 1.22 33.76 3.39
CA SER A 75 2.50 34.33 3.85
C SER A 75 3.62 34.19 2.82
N ASP A 76 3.51 33.22 1.93
CA ASP A 76 4.42 32.99 0.81
C ASP A 76 3.64 32.48 -0.41
N PRO A 77 3.40 33.32 -1.43
CA PRO A 77 2.56 32.99 -2.58
C PRO A 77 3.19 31.97 -3.54
N ASP A 78 4.48 31.66 -3.38
CA ASP A 78 5.18 30.72 -4.25
C ASP A 78 5.41 29.37 -3.54
N LYS A 79 5.28 29.34 -2.20
CA LYS A 79 5.55 28.14 -1.39
C LYS A 79 4.76 26.89 -1.80
N LEU A 80 3.46 27.01 -2.11
CA LEU A 80 2.66 25.84 -2.52
C LEU A 80 3.18 25.25 -3.84
N ALA A 81 3.46 26.11 -4.83
CA ALA A 81 4.03 25.69 -6.11
C ALA A 81 5.46 25.13 -5.97
N GLU A 82 6.27 25.69 -5.07
CA GLU A 82 7.60 25.15 -4.74
C GLU A 82 7.52 23.76 -4.11
N GLU A 83 6.55 23.53 -3.22
CA GLU A 83 6.29 22.22 -2.62
C GLU A 83 5.79 21.21 -3.67
N HIS A 84 4.85 21.57 -4.54
CA HIS A 84 4.44 20.70 -5.66
C HIS A 84 5.63 20.29 -6.54
N ALA A 85 6.49 21.26 -6.91
CA ALA A 85 7.68 20.98 -7.71
C ALA A 85 8.70 20.11 -6.96
N GLN A 86 8.77 20.22 -5.62
CA GLN A 86 9.58 19.31 -4.81
C GLN A 86 9.02 17.89 -4.81
N ILE A 87 7.72 17.73 -4.65
CA ILE A 87 7.05 16.43 -4.67
C ILE A 87 7.20 15.74 -6.03
N GLU A 88 7.09 16.48 -7.14
CA GLU A 88 7.34 15.96 -8.48
C GLU A 88 8.77 15.42 -8.65
N ARG A 89 9.77 16.17 -8.16
CA ARG A 89 11.18 15.72 -8.17
C ARG A 89 11.37 14.46 -7.33
N LEU A 90 10.85 14.43 -6.11
CA LEU A 90 10.93 13.25 -5.22
C LEU A 90 10.26 12.03 -5.85
N THR A 91 9.16 12.22 -6.57
CA THR A 91 8.47 11.14 -7.27
C THR A 91 9.29 10.58 -8.42
N THR A 92 9.99 11.46 -9.15
CA THR A 92 10.92 11.06 -10.21
C THR A 92 12.09 10.27 -9.64
N GLU A 93 12.71 10.76 -8.57
CA GLU A 93 13.81 10.09 -7.86
C GLU A 93 13.37 8.71 -7.33
N LEU A 94 12.15 8.61 -6.78
CA LEU A 94 11.55 7.34 -6.35
C LEU A 94 11.42 6.36 -7.52
N ALA A 95 10.85 6.78 -8.64
CA ALA A 95 10.65 5.93 -9.80
C ALA A 95 11.98 5.44 -10.38
N GLU A 96 12.99 6.31 -10.44
CA GLU A 96 14.34 5.97 -10.88
C GLU A 96 14.99 4.94 -9.94
N ALA A 97 14.91 5.16 -8.62
CA ALA A 97 15.48 4.25 -7.62
C ALA A 97 14.82 2.86 -7.65
N ILE A 98 13.51 2.79 -7.89
CA ILE A 98 12.80 1.51 -8.07
C ILE A 98 13.25 0.82 -9.36
N ALA A 99 13.39 1.57 -10.46
CA ALA A 99 13.75 1.03 -11.77
C ALA A 99 15.19 0.48 -11.84
N THR A 100 16.13 1.09 -11.10
CA THR A 100 17.51 0.62 -11.05
C THR A 100 17.70 -0.61 -10.16
N ASN A 101 16.66 -1.04 -9.43
CA ASN A 101 16.66 -2.20 -8.56
C ASN A 101 17.90 -2.28 -7.65
N ASP A 102 18.22 -1.17 -7.00
CA ASP A 102 19.38 -1.12 -6.13
C ASP A 102 19.02 -1.88 -4.83
N ASP A 103 19.45 -3.14 -4.74
CA ASP A 103 19.39 -4.04 -3.57
C ASP A 103 20.23 -3.49 -2.37
N GLU A 104 20.39 -2.18 -2.31
CA GLU A 104 21.35 -1.40 -1.54
C GLU A 104 20.62 -0.48 -0.53
N PRO A 105 21.32 -0.01 0.52
CA PRO A 105 20.81 0.99 1.48
C PRO A 105 20.21 2.25 0.85
N GLY A 106 20.51 2.53 -0.43
CA GLY A 106 20.02 3.69 -1.19
C GLY A 106 18.51 3.69 -1.39
N LEU A 107 17.91 2.58 -1.87
CA LEU A 107 16.46 2.53 -2.13
C LEU A 107 15.65 2.73 -0.85
N ALA A 108 16.08 2.13 0.27
CA ALA A 108 15.41 2.30 1.56
C ALA A 108 15.39 3.76 2.04
N ALA A 109 16.48 4.51 1.80
CA ALA A 109 16.58 5.92 2.13
C ALA A 109 15.69 6.78 1.23
N VAL A 110 15.62 6.48 -0.08
CA VAL A 110 14.73 7.18 -1.02
C VAL A 110 13.26 6.97 -0.65
N LEU A 111 12.85 5.73 -0.34
CA LEU A 111 11.49 5.42 0.11
C LEU A 111 11.13 6.17 1.42
N GLU A 112 12.08 6.26 2.35
CA GLU A 112 11.91 7.01 3.61
C GLU A 112 11.75 8.51 3.37
N GLN A 113 12.63 9.09 2.56
CA GLN A 113 12.59 10.51 2.26
C GLN A 113 11.28 10.86 1.54
N PHE A 114 10.91 10.09 0.52
CA PHE A 114 9.67 10.26 -0.22
C PHE A 114 8.45 10.27 0.70
N THR A 115 8.30 9.23 1.54
CA THR A 115 7.14 9.12 2.45
C THR A 115 7.10 10.24 3.49
N ASN A 116 8.23 10.65 4.04
CA ASN A 116 8.29 11.75 5.02
C ASN A 116 7.96 13.11 4.41
N ASP A 117 8.56 13.43 3.26
CA ASP A 117 8.36 14.71 2.61
C ASP A 117 6.93 14.85 2.06
N TYR A 118 6.36 13.78 1.49
CA TYR A 118 4.98 13.78 1.02
C TYR A 118 3.97 13.97 2.16
N ARG A 119 4.17 13.29 3.31
CA ARG A 119 3.31 13.50 4.49
C ARG A 119 3.45 14.91 5.06
N LYS A 120 4.66 15.47 5.04
CA LYS A 120 4.90 16.85 5.49
C LYS A 120 4.17 17.86 4.61
N HIS A 121 4.15 17.64 3.30
CA HIS A 121 3.40 18.45 2.34
C HIS A 121 1.89 18.39 2.61
N MET A 122 1.30 17.18 2.67
CA MET A 122 -0.14 17.03 3.00
C MET A 122 -0.48 17.65 4.36
N ALA A 123 0.40 17.53 5.36
CA ALA A 123 0.20 18.16 6.67
C ALA A 123 0.23 19.70 6.60
N MET A 124 1.12 20.28 5.80
CA MET A 124 1.15 21.72 5.54
C MET A 124 -0.20 22.18 4.96
N GLU A 125 -0.75 21.43 4.02
CA GLU A 125 -2.03 21.77 3.40
C GLU A 125 -3.20 21.67 4.38
N GLU A 126 -3.30 20.56 5.10
CA GLU A 126 -4.40 20.31 6.03
C GLU A 126 -4.37 21.21 7.27
N GLU A 127 -3.18 21.55 7.77
CA GLU A 127 -3.03 22.37 8.98
C GLU A 127 -3.02 23.87 8.70
N HIS A 128 -2.69 24.29 7.47
CA HIS A 128 -2.51 25.70 7.14
C HIS A 128 -3.28 26.15 5.91
N PHE A 129 -3.10 25.51 4.76
CA PHE A 129 -3.70 25.96 3.50
C PHE A 129 -5.22 25.84 3.50
N PHE A 130 -5.76 24.64 3.73
CA PHE A 130 -7.21 24.40 3.72
C PHE A 130 -7.95 25.21 4.80
N PRO A 131 -7.44 25.34 6.05
CA PRO A 131 -8.03 26.22 7.04
C PRO A 131 -8.04 27.69 6.63
N ALA A 132 -6.97 28.20 6.00
CA ALA A 132 -6.90 29.58 5.53
C ALA A 132 -7.90 29.84 4.40
N ALA A 133 -8.02 28.90 3.45
CA ALA A 133 -9.03 28.94 2.39
C ALA A 133 -10.45 28.95 2.97
N ALA A 134 -10.75 28.03 3.89
CA ALA A 134 -12.07 27.92 4.51
C ALA A 134 -12.50 29.15 5.33
N GLN A 135 -11.54 29.87 5.93
CA GLN A 135 -11.82 31.09 6.70
C GLN A 135 -11.99 32.33 5.82
N THR A 136 -11.32 32.37 4.66
CA THR A 136 -11.23 33.56 3.82
C THR A 136 -12.23 33.56 2.67
N LEU A 137 -12.44 32.41 2.03
CA LEU A 137 -13.30 32.30 0.86
C LEU A 137 -14.77 32.38 1.24
N SER A 138 -15.53 33.15 0.47
CA SER A 138 -16.98 33.29 0.65
C SER A 138 -17.73 32.08 0.09
N GLU A 139 -18.99 31.92 0.46
CA GLU A 139 -19.86 30.86 -0.11
C GLU A 139 -19.91 30.94 -1.65
N GLN A 140 -19.97 32.14 -2.22
CA GLN A 140 -19.94 32.32 -3.68
C GLN A 140 -18.62 31.85 -4.30
N ASP A 141 -17.47 32.06 -3.64
CA ASP A 141 -16.20 31.56 -4.16
C ASP A 141 -16.18 30.04 -4.21
N TRP A 142 -16.74 29.40 -3.18
CA TRP A 142 -16.88 27.94 -3.12
C TRP A 142 -17.86 27.41 -4.15
N ASP A 143 -19.01 28.04 -4.33
CA ASP A 143 -19.98 27.65 -5.37
C ASP A 143 -19.35 27.69 -6.77
N GLU A 144 -18.49 28.69 -7.04
CA GLU A 144 -17.78 28.79 -8.32
C GLU A 144 -16.68 27.74 -8.47
N ILE A 145 -15.93 27.43 -7.40
CA ILE A 145 -14.92 26.35 -7.40
C ILE A 145 -15.61 25.00 -7.62
N ASP A 146 -16.65 24.70 -6.83
CA ASP A 146 -17.39 23.45 -6.88
C ASP A 146 -18.05 23.29 -8.26
N PHE A 147 -18.61 24.36 -8.83
CA PHE A 147 -19.14 24.32 -10.20
C PHE A 147 -18.07 23.94 -11.24
N SER A 148 -16.86 24.50 -11.14
CA SER A 148 -15.75 24.15 -12.05
C SER A 148 -15.37 22.67 -11.97
N LEU A 149 -15.45 22.04 -10.78
CA LEU A 149 -15.15 20.60 -10.64
C LEU A 149 -16.13 19.71 -11.41
N PHE A 150 -17.40 20.11 -11.48
CA PHE A 150 -18.47 19.32 -12.10
C PHE A 150 -18.74 19.70 -13.56
N ASP A 151 -18.18 20.80 -14.06
CA ASP A 151 -18.31 21.20 -15.45
C ASP A 151 -17.40 20.31 -16.33
N SER A 152 -17.98 19.21 -16.81
CA SER A 152 -17.32 18.15 -17.59
C SER A 152 -16.50 18.58 -18.83
N PRO A 153 -16.74 19.73 -19.51
CA PRO A 153 -15.87 20.21 -20.59
C PRO A 153 -14.71 21.10 -20.11
N ASP A 154 -14.54 21.35 -18.81
CA ASP A 154 -13.42 22.16 -18.31
C ASP A 154 -12.09 21.43 -18.60
N PRO A 155 -11.21 22.00 -19.47
CA PRO A 155 -9.93 21.37 -19.80
C PRO A 155 -8.97 21.27 -18.61
N LEU A 156 -9.28 21.92 -17.48
CA LEU A 156 -8.53 21.80 -16.24
C LEU A 156 -8.67 20.40 -15.60
N PHE A 157 -9.79 19.70 -15.82
CA PHE A 157 -10.06 18.39 -15.20
C PHE A 157 -10.08 17.24 -16.22
N ASP A 158 -8.98 16.47 -16.28
CA ASP A 158 -8.88 15.29 -17.14
C ASP A 158 -9.67 14.11 -16.54
N HIS A 159 -10.94 14.01 -16.90
CA HIS A 159 -11.81 12.89 -16.51
C HIS A 159 -11.27 11.53 -16.95
N ALA A 160 -10.57 11.48 -18.09
CA ALA A 160 -9.92 10.26 -18.53
C ALA A 160 -8.70 9.93 -17.65
N ALA A 161 -8.03 10.92 -17.06
CA ALA A 161 -7.02 10.68 -16.02
C ALA A 161 -7.66 10.07 -14.77
N HIS A 162 -8.77 10.61 -14.27
CA HIS A 162 -9.45 10.06 -13.10
C HIS A 162 -9.81 8.57 -13.28
N GLU A 163 -10.42 8.21 -14.42
CA GLU A 163 -10.72 6.80 -14.75
C GLU A 163 -9.45 5.92 -14.82
N ARG A 164 -8.39 6.41 -15.48
CA ARG A 164 -7.12 5.67 -15.57
C ARG A 164 -6.51 5.43 -14.19
N PHE A 165 -6.44 6.45 -13.35
CA PHE A 165 -5.85 6.34 -12.01
C PHE A 165 -6.74 5.56 -11.04
N HIS A 166 -8.06 5.58 -11.21
CA HIS A 166 -8.95 4.65 -10.51
C HIS A 166 -8.59 3.20 -10.84
N GLY A 167 -8.41 2.87 -12.11
CA GLY A 167 -7.94 1.54 -12.53
C GLY A 167 -6.56 1.19 -11.98
N LEU A 168 -5.64 2.16 -11.92
CA LEU A 168 -4.31 1.97 -11.34
C LEU A 168 -4.38 1.69 -9.83
N ARG A 169 -5.24 2.39 -9.09
CA ARG A 169 -5.49 2.13 -7.66
C ARG A 169 -6.06 0.74 -7.41
N GLU A 170 -6.99 0.27 -8.23
CA GLU A 170 -7.50 -1.10 -8.15
C GLU A 170 -6.39 -2.15 -8.39
N ARG A 171 -5.49 -1.87 -9.33
CA ARG A 171 -4.29 -2.70 -9.54
C ARG A 171 -3.38 -2.70 -8.31
N ILE A 172 -3.10 -1.54 -7.72
CA ILE A 172 -2.30 -1.43 -6.48
C ILE A 172 -2.94 -2.25 -5.35
N ASN A 173 -4.25 -2.13 -5.13
CA ASN A 173 -4.98 -2.89 -4.11
C ASN A 173 -4.89 -4.42 -4.34
N LYS A 174 -4.87 -4.86 -5.59
CA LYS A 174 -4.64 -6.28 -5.93
C LYS A 174 -3.20 -6.70 -5.64
N LEU A 175 -2.22 -5.89 -6.02
CA LEU A 175 -0.80 -6.17 -5.77
C LEU A 175 -0.49 -6.20 -4.28
N ALA A 176 -0.98 -5.24 -3.50
CA ALA A 176 -0.82 -5.20 -2.04
C ALA A 176 -1.31 -6.50 -1.38
N ARG A 177 -2.55 -6.94 -1.71
CA ARG A 177 -3.10 -8.22 -1.20
C ARG A 177 -2.23 -9.42 -1.58
N ASN A 178 -1.71 -9.47 -2.80
CA ASN A 178 -0.83 -10.55 -3.24
C ASN A 178 0.53 -10.50 -2.51
N SER A 179 1.08 -9.31 -2.31
CA SER A 179 2.31 -9.06 -1.57
C SER A 179 2.19 -9.54 -0.13
N HIS A 180 1.10 -9.19 0.56
CA HIS A 180 0.81 -9.64 1.92
C HIS A 180 0.68 -11.16 2.00
N ARG A 181 -0.03 -11.79 1.06
CA ARG A 181 -0.18 -13.25 0.98
C ARG A 181 1.18 -13.94 0.77
N ARG A 182 2.00 -13.43 -0.16
CA ARG A 182 3.35 -13.96 -0.40
C ARG A 182 4.23 -13.83 0.85
N SER A 183 4.26 -12.66 1.47
CA SER A 183 5.04 -12.44 2.70
C SER A 183 4.57 -13.31 3.86
N ALA A 184 3.26 -13.50 4.03
CA ALA A 184 2.70 -14.42 5.03
C ALA A 184 3.14 -15.87 4.77
N ARG A 185 3.00 -16.35 3.53
CA ARG A 185 3.43 -17.70 3.13
C ARG A 185 4.93 -17.92 3.34
N LEU A 186 5.76 -16.94 3.00
CA LEU A 186 7.21 -17.02 3.22
C LEU A 186 7.57 -17.07 4.72
N ARG A 187 6.89 -16.29 5.56
CA ARG A 187 7.07 -16.38 7.03
C ARG A 187 6.69 -17.76 7.55
N GLN A 188 5.58 -18.30 7.08
CA GLN A 188 5.11 -19.63 7.45
C GLN A 188 6.12 -20.72 7.04
N VAL A 189 6.61 -20.68 5.81
CA VAL A 189 7.69 -21.56 5.30
C VAL A 189 8.96 -21.46 6.16
N ARG A 190 9.40 -20.23 6.52
CA ARG A 190 10.58 -20.02 7.36
C ARG A 190 10.40 -20.53 8.80
N GLN A 191 9.17 -20.55 9.32
CA GLN A 191 8.87 -21.15 10.62
C GLN A 191 8.92 -22.68 10.54
N LEU A 192 8.26 -23.25 9.52
CA LEU A 192 8.26 -24.69 9.27
C LEU A 192 9.67 -25.27 9.10
N SER A 193 10.55 -24.56 8.38
CA SER A 193 11.92 -25.01 8.17
C SER A 193 12.76 -25.11 9.45
N LYS A 194 12.29 -24.55 10.58
CA LYS A 194 12.95 -24.63 11.88
C LYS A 194 12.44 -25.78 12.75
N LEU A 195 11.36 -26.44 12.36
CA LEU A 195 10.77 -27.53 13.12
C LEU A 195 11.58 -28.80 12.93
N ALA A 196 11.86 -29.50 14.03
CA ALA A 196 12.61 -30.74 14.06
C ALA A 196 11.78 -31.93 14.56
N GLY A 197 10.59 -31.68 15.13
CA GLY A 197 9.74 -32.69 15.74
C GLY A 197 8.29 -32.67 15.28
N VAL A 198 7.66 -33.85 15.31
CA VAL A 198 6.22 -34.01 15.05
C VAL A 198 5.36 -33.22 16.04
N GLU A 199 5.77 -33.17 17.32
CA GLU A 199 5.07 -32.38 18.35
C GLU A 199 5.14 -30.88 18.07
N GLU A 200 6.30 -30.37 17.66
CA GLU A 200 6.49 -28.97 17.30
C GLU A 200 5.64 -28.59 16.08
N PHE A 201 5.55 -29.50 15.10
CA PHE A 201 4.67 -29.33 13.94
C PHE A 201 3.18 -29.34 14.32
N ASN A 202 2.76 -30.24 15.21
CA ASN A 202 1.38 -30.27 15.69
C ASN A 202 1.03 -28.98 16.46
N ALA A 203 1.95 -28.46 17.27
CA ALA A 203 1.77 -27.17 17.96
C ALA A 203 1.70 -26.00 16.96
N PHE A 204 2.50 -26.05 15.89
CA PHE A 204 2.44 -25.07 14.80
C PHE A 204 1.07 -25.10 14.07
N LEU A 205 0.53 -26.29 13.77
CA LEU A 205 -0.79 -26.44 13.16
C LEU A 205 -1.89 -25.91 14.08
N GLU A 206 -1.84 -26.25 15.38
CA GLU A 206 -2.80 -25.78 16.38
C GLU A 206 -2.76 -24.25 16.53
N ALA A 207 -1.58 -23.64 16.56
CA ALA A 207 -1.43 -22.18 16.61
C ALA A 207 -1.97 -21.46 15.35
N ALA A 208 -2.03 -22.16 14.22
CA ALA A 208 -2.62 -21.69 12.98
C ALA A 208 -4.11 -22.07 12.83
N ASP A 209 -4.74 -22.62 13.90
CA ASP A 209 -6.13 -23.09 13.93
C ASP A 209 -6.45 -24.20 12.90
N TYR A 210 -5.43 -24.98 12.52
CA TYR A 210 -5.62 -26.13 11.65
C TYR A 210 -6.08 -27.36 12.45
N ALA A 211 -7.21 -27.95 12.04
CA ALA A 211 -7.80 -29.14 12.67
C ALA A 211 -7.11 -30.47 12.28
N TYR A 212 -5.81 -30.43 12.00
CA TYR A 212 -5.03 -31.59 11.54
C TYR A 212 -3.86 -31.89 12.48
N ARG A 213 -3.43 -33.16 12.51
CA ARG A 213 -2.24 -33.60 13.24
C ARG A 213 -1.43 -34.60 12.42
N LEU A 214 -0.12 -34.60 12.62
CA LEU A 214 0.79 -35.63 12.12
C LEU A 214 1.05 -36.65 13.23
N GLU A 215 0.88 -37.93 12.91
CA GLU A 215 1.14 -39.05 13.82
C GLU A 215 2.17 -40.00 13.22
N THR A 216 2.99 -40.61 14.08
CA THR A 216 3.93 -41.68 13.69
C THR A 216 3.23 -43.02 13.65
N ARG A 217 3.55 -43.85 12.65
CA ARG A 217 2.96 -45.18 12.53
C ARG A 217 3.84 -46.28 13.11
N PRO A 218 3.26 -47.33 13.73
CA PRO A 218 4.01 -48.48 14.27
C PRO A 218 4.89 -49.20 13.24
N GLU A 219 4.40 -49.32 12.00
CA GLU A 219 5.08 -49.96 10.86
C GLU A 219 6.09 -49.04 10.14
N GLY A 220 6.23 -47.79 10.60
CA GLY A 220 7.07 -46.76 10.00
C GLY A 220 6.30 -45.77 9.10
N GLY A 221 6.88 -44.59 8.95
CA GLY A 221 6.22 -43.46 8.28
C GLY A 221 5.22 -42.73 9.17
N TYR A 222 4.35 -41.96 8.56
CA TYR A 222 3.48 -41.00 9.25
C TYR A 222 2.10 -40.95 8.62
N THR A 223 1.11 -40.43 9.34
CA THR A 223 -0.25 -40.19 8.85
C THR A 223 -0.71 -38.80 9.25
N VAL A 224 -1.33 -38.08 8.32
CA VAL A 224 -2.07 -36.85 8.62
C VAL A 224 -3.49 -37.22 9.05
N MET A 225 -3.91 -36.75 10.20
CA MET A 225 -5.18 -37.04 10.85
C MET A 225 -6.05 -35.78 10.89
N SER A 226 -7.36 -35.94 10.75
CA SER A 226 -8.38 -34.95 11.14
C SER A 226 -9.29 -35.56 12.20
N GLY A 227 -9.12 -35.14 13.45
CA GLY A 227 -9.67 -35.86 14.60
C GLY A 227 -9.21 -37.32 14.59
N ALA A 228 -10.15 -38.27 14.56
CA ALA A 228 -9.86 -39.70 14.49
C ALA A 228 -9.76 -40.27 13.05
N ARG A 229 -9.91 -39.42 12.01
CA ARG A 229 -9.94 -39.85 10.61
C ARG A 229 -8.55 -39.69 9.96
N PRO A 230 -7.95 -40.77 9.42
CA PRO A 230 -6.74 -40.65 8.60
C PRO A 230 -7.08 -40.03 7.24
N LEU A 231 -6.27 -39.07 6.80
CA LEU A 231 -6.44 -38.36 5.53
C LEU A 231 -5.42 -38.80 4.47
N VAL A 232 -4.14 -38.84 4.84
CA VAL A 232 -3.07 -39.27 3.95
C VAL A 232 -1.96 -39.96 4.72
N ASP A 233 -1.43 -41.01 4.12
CA ASP A 233 -0.25 -41.73 4.60
C ASP A 233 1.01 -41.23 3.91
N ILE A 234 2.03 -40.94 4.70
CA ILE A 234 3.35 -40.52 4.27
C ILE A 234 4.31 -41.70 4.47
N PRO A 235 5.00 -42.17 3.41
CA PRO A 235 6.00 -43.23 3.52
C PRO A 235 7.10 -42.91 4.55
N ALA A 236 7.85 -43.93 4.98
CA ALA A 236 8.98 -43.71 5.89
C ALA A 236 10.01 -42.74 5.28
N CYS A 237 10.25 -41.64 5.98
CA CYS A 237 11.22 -40.60 5.66
C CYS A 237 11.70 -39.92 6.96
N ASP A 238 12.64 -38.98 6.84
CA ASP A 238 13.02 -38.15 7.99
C ASP A 238 11.88 -37.22 8.43
N VAL A 239 11.93 -36.75 9.67
CA VAL A 239 10.88 -35.91 10.26
C VAL A 239 10.68 -34.60 9.47
N PRO A 240 11.75 -33.87 9.07
CA PRO A 240 11.57 -32.67 8.24
C PRO A 240 10.82 -32.93 6.93
N GLN A 241 11.14 -34.02 6.23
CA GLN A 241 10.45 -34.39 5.01
C GLN A 241 8.97 -34.73 5.28
N ALA A 242 8.67 -35.45 6.36
CA ALA A 242 7.30 -35.75 6.75
C ALA A 242 6.49 -34.49 7.07
N ILE A 243 7.09 -33.54 7.80
CA ILE A 243 6.50 -32.22 8.12
C ILE A 243 6.16 -31.47 6.83
N TRP A 244 7.08 -31.42 5.87
CA TRP A 244 6.85 -30.76 4.58
C TRP A 244 5.72 -31.42 3.78
N CYS A 245 5.71 -32.75 3.70
CA CYS A 245 4.63 -33.50 3.03
C CYS A 245 3.26 -33.23 3.68
N ALA A 246 3.20 -33.29 5.01
CA ALA A 246 1.98 -33.04 5.77
C ALA A 246 1.49 -31.60 5.60
N TYR A 247 2.39 -30.63 5.69
CA TYR A 247 2.07 -29.21 5.51
C TYR A 247 1.45 -28.93 4.14
N PHE A 248 2.09 -29.37 3.05
CA PHE A 248 1.55 -29.13 1.70
C PHE A 248 0.19 -29.81 1.47
N PHE A 249 0.00 -31.00 2.04
CA PHE A 249 -1.30 -31.67 1.99
C PHE A 249 -2.37 -30.86 2.73
N VAL A 250 -2.09 -30.40 3.95
CA VAL A 250 -3.00 -29.55 4.73
C VAL A 250 -3.32 -28.25 4.00
N GLN A 251 -2.31 -27.55 3.45
CA GLN A 251 -2.54 -26.33 2.69
C GLN A 251 -3.46 -26.55 1.48
N GLY A 252 -3.29 -27.67 0.77
CA GLY A 252 -4.14 -28.01 -0.36
C GLY A 252 -5.61 -28.25 0.02
N LEU A 253 -5.89 -28.68 1.25
CA LEU A 253 -7.26 -28.83 1.76
C LEU A 253 -7.91 -27.49 2.15
N GLU A 254 -7.10 -26.53 2.59
CA GLU A 254 -7.58 -25.22 3.06
C GLU A 254 -7.74 -24.19 1.92
N GLU A 255 -6.92 -24.28 0.87
CA GLU A 255 -7.02 -23.40 -0.31
C GLU A 255 -8.20 -23.76 -1.24
N ASP A 256 -8.74 -24.99 -1.14
CA ASP A 256 -9.83 -25.50 -1.98
C ASP A 256 -10.88 -26.23 -1.10
N PRO A 257 -11.74 -25.50 -0.37
CA PRO A 257 -12.73 -26.10 0.52
C PRO A 257 -13.80 -26.80 -0.33
N VAL A 258 -13.75 -28.13 -0.38
CA VAL A 258 -14.78 -28.99 -0.98
C VAL A 258 -16.13 -28.80 -0.28
#